data_AF-A0A085N3K7-F1
#
_entry.id   AF-A0A085N3K7-F1
#
_cell.length_a   1.000
_cell.length_b   1.000
_cell.length_c   1.000
_cell.angle_alpha   90.00
_cell.angle_beta   90.00
_cell.angle_gamma   90.00
#
_symmetry.space_group_name_H-M   'P 1'
#
loop_
_entity.id
_entity.type
_entity.pdbx_description
1 polymer ?
#
loop_
_entity_poly.entity_id
_entity_poly.type
_entity_poly.pdbx_seq_one_letter_code
_entity_poly.pdbx_strand_id
1 'polypeptide(L)'
;MINPFTNVEDEEISLQMELLDLQSNAKLKPRLAEGYQPFWLQKLIPALYPTVCAVVKRWLICLPSSSLVERALSVVTNLITKNRNRLQLVKRGDLRLRVTSILPNIDKLVRSQLCEPSTSR
;
A
#
# COMPACT_ATOMS: atom_id res chain seq x y z
N MET A 1 -25.85 19.47 -8.43
CA MET A 1 -27.19 18.89 -8.19
C MET A 1 -26.97 17.39 -8.01
N ILE A 2 -26.79 16.94 -6.76
CA ILE A 2 -26.62 15.52 -6.42
C ILE A 2 -28.02 15.00 -6.16
N ASN A 3 -28.50 14.07 -6.99
CA ASN A 3 -29.82 13.49 -6.84
C ASN A 3 -29.84 12.62 -5.56
N PRO A 4 -30.63 12.95 -4.53
CA PRO A 4 -30.71 12.17 -3.30
C PRO A 4 -31.43 10.81 -3.49
N PHE A 5 -31.94 10.54 -4.69
CA PHE A 5 -32.57 9.28 -5.09
C PHE A 5 -31.74 8.51 -6.13
N THR A 6 -30.41 8.68 -6.20
CA THR A 6 -29.58 7.62 -6.79
C THR A 6 -29.81 6.39 -5.92
N ASN A 7 -30.68 5.53 -6.43
CA ASN A 7 -31.28 4.41 -5.73
C ASN A 7 -30.15 3.48 -5.31
N VAL A 8 -29.93 3.34 -4.00
CA VAL A 8 -28.90 2.43 -3.45
C VAL A 8 -29.11 1.01 -4.01
N GLU A 9 -30.37 0.65 -4.26
CA GLU A 9 -30.77 -0.59 -4.93
C GLU A 9 -30.17 -0.70 -6.35
N ASP A 10 -30.16 0.37 -7.14
CA ASP A 10 -29.65 0.31 -8.53
C ASP A 10 -28.12 0.13 -8.56
N GLU A 11 -27.40 0.73 -7.62
CA GLU A 11 -25.95 0.53 -7.45
C GLU A 11 -25.64 -0.88 -6.93
N GLU A 12 -26.44 -1.39 -6.01
CA GLU A 12 -26.30 -2.76 -5.48
C GLU A 12 -26.61 -3.82 -6.54
N ILE A 13 -27.67 -3.62 -7.34
CA ILE A 13 -28.01 -4.48 -8.48
C ILE A 13 -26.88 -4.47 -9.52
N SER A 14 -26.31 -3.30 -9.81
CA SER A 14 -25.17 -3.18 -10.75
C SER A 14 -23.95 -3.97 -10.27
N LEU A 15 -23.65 -3.89 -8.97
CA LEU A 15 -22.57 -4.65 -8.33
C LEU A 15 -22.79 -6.15 -8.42
N GLN A 16 -23.99 -6.62 -8.08
CA GLN A 16 -24.33 -8.05 -8.11
C GLN A 16 -24.25 -8.62 -9.54
N MET A 17 -24.68 -7.84 -10.54
CA MET A 17 -24.66 -8.26 -11.93
C MET A 17 -23.24 -8.32 -12.51
N GLU A 18 -22.38 -7.33 -12.19
CA GLU A 18 -20.95 -7.38 -12.53
C GLU A 18 -20.24 -8.56 -11.84
N LEU A 19 -20.56 -8.85 -10.57
CA LEU A 19 -20.00 -10.00 -9.84
C LEU A 19 -20.39 -11.33 -10.48
N LEU A 20 -21.66 -11.46 -10.89
CA LEU A 20 -22.17 -12.65 -11.54
C LEU A 20 -21.45 -12.89 -12.89
N ASP A 21 -21.30 -11.84 -13.70
CA ASP A 21 -20.58 -11.93 -14.97
C ASP A 21 -19.11 -12.30 -14.74
N LEU A 22 -18.43 -11.62 -13.81
CA LEU A 22 -17.05 -11.90 -13.43
C LEU A 22 -16.85 -13.37 -12.99
N GLN A 23 -17.78 -13.91 -12.19
CA GLN A 23 -17.73 -15.30 -11.70
C GLN A 23 -17.99 -16.32 -12.82
N SER A 24 -18.88 -15.98 -13.77
CA SER A 24 -19.20 -16.82 -14.92
C SER A 24 -18.08 -16.85 -15.97
N ASN A 25 -17.19 -15.85 -15.96
CA ASN A 25 -16.16 -15.68 -16.96
C ASN A 25 -14.99 -16.67 -16.78
N ALA A 26 -15.11 -17.84 -17.40
CA ALA A 26 -14.12 -18.92 -17.33
C ALA A 26 -12.72 -18.50 -17.85
N LYS A 27 -12.64 -17.48 -18.72
CA LYS A 27 -11.37 -16.96 -19.25
C LYS A 27 -10.56 -16.19 -18.20
N LEU A 28 -11.22 -15.64 -17.18
CA LEU A 28 -10.58 -14.85 -16.12
C LEU A 28 -10.09 -15.71 -14.95
N LYS A 29 -10.68 -16.91 -14.75
CA LYS A 29 -10.25 -17.86 -13.70
C LYS A 29 -8.76 -18.22 -13.73
N PRO A 30 -8.13 -18.57 -14.87
CA PRO A 30 -6.70 -18.87 -14.88
C PRO A 30 -5.84 -17.63 -14.57
N ARG A 31 -6.28 -16.43 -14.98
CA ARG A 31 -5.58 -15.17 -14.67
C ARG A 31 -5.67 -14.79 -13.20
N LEU A 32 -6.75 -15.18 -12.52
CA LEU A 32 -6.87 -15.01 -11.07
C LEU A 32 -5.91 -15.94 -10.32
N ALA A 33 -5.63 -17.14 -10.87
CA ALA A 33 -4.69 -18.08 -10.29
C ALA A 33 -3.23 -17.60 -10.35
N GLU A 34 -2.89 -16.71 -11.29
CA GLU A 34 -1.57 -16.05 -11.35
C GLU A 34 -1.35 -15.05 -10.19
N GLY A 35 -2.43 -14.59 -9.56
CA GLY A 35 -2.38 -13.78 -8.35
C GLY A 35 -3.43 -12.67 -8.32
N TYR A 36 -3.86 -12.34 -7.10
CA TYR A 36 -4.92 -11.35 -6.86
C TYR A 36 -4.49 -9.93 -7.26
N GLN A 37 -3.29 -9.48 -6.87
CA GLN A 37 -2.78 -8.16 -7.24
C GLN A 37 -2.62 -7.95 -8.75
N PRO A 38 -1.91 -8.81 -9.50
CA PRO A 38 -1.71 -8.60 -10.94
C PRO A 38 -3.02 -8.68 -11.72
N PHE A 39 -3.99 -9.48 -11.26
CA PHE A 39 -5.32 -9.56 -11.85
C PHE A 39 -6.06 -8.21 -11.81
N TRP A 40 -6.20 -7.59 -10.63
CA TRP A 40 -6.94 -6.34 -10.46
C TRP A 40 -6.20 -5.10 -11.01
N LEU A 41 -4.89 -5.21 -11.26
CA LEU A 41 -4.07 -4.15 -11.86
C LEU A 41 -4.10 -4.11 -13.40
N GLN A 42 -4.80 -5.05 -14.06
CA GLN A 42 -4.94 -5.07 -15.52
C GLN A 42 -5.78 -3.88 -16.01
N LYS A 43 -5.40 -3.25 -17.13
CA LYS A 43 -6.15 -2.11 -17.69
C LYS A 43 -7.59 -2.44 -18.12
N LEU A 44 -7.86 -3.70 -18.46
CA LEU A 44 -9.15 -4.18 -18.97
C LEU A 44 -10.19 -4.36 -17.85
N ILE A 45 -9.76 -4.79 -16.65
CA ILE A 45 -10.66 -5.15 -15.54
C ILE A 45 -11.43 -3.92 -15.01
N PRO A 46 -10.81 -2.75 -14.77
CA PRO A 46 -11.51 -1.53 -14.35
C PRO A 46 -12.48 -0.95 -15.38
N ALA A 47 -12.31 -1.29 -16.67
CA ALA A 47 -13.19 -0.81 -17.74
C ALA A 47 -14.43 -1.70 -17.89
N LEU A 48 -14.28 -3.01 -17.65
CA LEU A 48 -15.37 -3.99 -17.75
C LEU A 48 -16.19 -4.08 -16.46
N TYR A 49 -15.55 -3.94 -15.31
CA TYR A 49 -16.17 -4.13 -13.99
C TYR A 49 -15.87 -2.94 -13.06
N PRO A 50 -16.39 -1.74 -13.36
CA PRO A 50 -16.07 -0.52 -12.63
C PRO A 50 -16.59 -0.55 -11.19
N THR A 51 -17.79 -1.08 -10.92
CA THR A 51 -18.37 -1.06 -9.57
C THR A 51 -17.67 -2.08 -8.66
N VAL A 52 -17.39 -3.28 -9.17
CA VAL A 52 -16.61 -4.29 -8.44
C VAL A 52 -15.19 -3.77 -8.16
N CYS A 53 -14.54 -3.14 -9.14
CA CYS A 53 -13.22 -2.55 -8.94
C CYS A 53 -13.20 -1.46 -7.87
N ALA A 54 -14.25 -0.64 -7.76
CA ALA A 54 -14.33 0.41 -6.74
C ALA A 54 -14.32 -0.20 -5.33
N VAL A 55 -15.06 -1.29 -5.13
CA VAL A 55 -15.08 -2.03 -3.86
C VAL A 55 -13.72 -2.66 -3.61
N VAL A 56 -13.21 -3.48 -4.53
CA VAL A 56 -11.94 -4.21 -4.37
C VAL A 56 -10.77 -3.28 -4.07
N LYS A 57 -10.69 -2.10 -4.71
CA LYS A 57 -9.65 -1.09 -4.41
C LYS A 57 -9.67 -0.67 -2.94
N ARG A 58 -10.84 -0.49 -2.33
CA ARG A 58 -10.97 -0.11 -0.91
C ARG A 58 -10.39 -1.20 0.00
N TRP A 59 -10.67 -2.47 -0.29
CA TRP A 59 -10.09 -3.61 0.44
C TRP A 59 -8.58 -3.72 0.21
N LEU A 60 -8.14 -3.56 -1.04
CA LEU A 60 -6.73 -3.66 -1.42
C LEU A 60 -5.87 -2.53 -0.86
N ILE A 61 -6.43 -1.36 -0.54
CA ILE A 61 -5.72 -0.26 0.12
C ILE A 61 -5.67 -0.46 1.64
N CYS A 62 -6.73 -1.02 2.24
CA CYS A 62 -6.79 -1.29 3.68
C CYS A 62 -5.92 -2.47 4.12
N LEU A 63 -5.78 -3.52 3.30
CA LEU A 63 -4.99 -4.71 3.66
C LEU A 63 -3.47 -4.44 3.84
N PRO A 64 -2.82 -3.68 2.94
CA PRO A 64 -1.41 -3.31 3.10
C PRO A 64 -1.23 -2.30 4.24
N SER A 65 -2.19 -1.40 4.47
CA SER A 65 -2.03 -0.37 5.49
C SER A 65 -2.05 -0.94 6.91
N SER A 66 -2.92 -1.91 7.23
CA SER A 66 -2.92 -2.54 8.56
C SER A 66 -1.62 -3.32 8.82
N SER A 67 -1.19 -4.17 7.89
CA SER A 67 0.03 -4.97 8.05
C SER A 67 1.30 -4.11 8.10
N LEU A 68 1.38 -3.03 7.31
CA LEU A 68 2.49 -2.09 7.37
C LEU A 68 2.48 -1.28 8.67
N VAL A 69 1.31 -0.85 9.15
CA VAL A 69 1.15 -0.13 10.42
C VAL A 69 1.51 -1.05 11.59
N GLU A 70 1.03 -2.29 11.61
CA GLU A 70 1.38 -3.28 12.64
C GLU A 70 2.88 -3.57 12.66
N ARG A 71 3.50 -3.76 11.48
CA ARG A 71 4.94 -3.95 11.37
C ARG A 71 5.71 -2.71 11.83
N ALA A 72 5.27 -1.52 11.46
CA ALA A 72 5.88 -0.27 11.90
C ALA A 72 5.77 -0.07 13.42
N LEU A 73 4.59 -0.33 14.00
CA LEU A 73 4.36 -0.28 15.43
C LEU A 73 5.18 -1.33 16.18
N SER A 74 5.30 -2.55 15.66
CA SER A 74 6.17 -3.60 16.21
C SER A 74 7.65 -3.18 16.22
N VAL A 75 8.11 -2.52 15.16
CA VAL A 75 9.48 -1.96 15.10
C VAL A 75 9.64 -0.83 16.11
N VAL A 76 8.66 0.07 16.24
CA VAL A 76 8.66 1.17 17.21
C VAL A 76 8.68 0.63 18.65
N THR A 77 7.85 -0.35 18.98
CA THR A 77 7.82 -0.96 20.31
C THR A 77 9.11 -1.71 20.62
N ASN A 78 9.66 -2.46 19.66
CA ASN A 78 10.97 -3.10 19.81
C ASN A 78 12.08 -2.08 20.06
N LEU A 79 12.07 -0.96 19.33
CA LEU A 79 13.04 0.11 19.49
C LEU A 79 12.92 0.79 20.86
N ILE A 80 11.70 1.08 21.33
CA ILE A 80 11.43 1.72 22.62
C ILE A 80 11.76 0.80 23.80
N THR A 81 11.42 -0.50 23.71
CA THR A 81 11.50 -1.44 24.84
C THR A 81 12.85 -2.14 24.96
N LYS A 82 13.50 -2.47 23.84
CA LYS A 82 14.75 -3.27 23.84
C LYS A 82 16.00 -2.47 23.59
N ASN A 83 15.90 -1.26 23.03
CA ASN A 83 17.06 -0.47 22.65
C ASN A 83 17.05 0.87 23.38
N ARG A 84 17.89 1.05 24.40
CA ARG A 84 18.08 2.34 25.12
C ARG A 84 18.80 3.41 24.27
N ASN A 85 18.75 3.28 22.95
CA ASN A 85 19.41 4.19 22.04
C ASN A 85 18.49 5.41 21.80
N ARG A 86 18.97 6.60 22.23
CA ARG A 86 18.39 7.93 21.96
C ARG A 86 18.40 8.28 20.46
N LEU A 87 17.92 7.41 19.59
CA LEU A 87 17.94 7.66 18.14
C LEU A 87 16.65 8.34 17.69
N GLN A 88 16.85 9.35 16.86
CA GLN A 88 15.81 10.21 16.33
C GLN A 88 14.99 9.43 15.29
N LEU A 89 14.00 8.66 15.76
CA LEU A 89 13.07 7.80 15.00
C LEU A 89 12.62 8.41 13.67
N VAL A 90 12.31 9.71 13.69
CA VAL A 90 11.78 10.47 12.55
C VAL A 90 12.89 11.23 11.80
N LYS A 91 13.89 11.77 12.49
CA LYS A 91 14.89 12.67 11.86
C LYS A 91 15.95 11.91 11.05
N ARG A 92 16.29 10.67 11.42
CA ARG A 92 17.28 9.84 10.70
C ARG A 92 16.65 8.87 9.69
N GLY A 93 15.37 8.55 9.85
CA GLY A 93 14.64 7.65 8.96
C GLY A 93 14.84 6.15 9.25
N ASP A 94 15.37 5.79 10.41
CA ASP A 94 15.65 4.39 10.80
C ASP A 94 14.39 3.50 10.78
N LEU A 95 13.21 4.08 11.09
CA LEU A 95 11.93 3.38 10.97
C LEU A 95 11.61 3.04 9.51
N ARG A 96 11.80 3.98 8.57
CA ARG A 96 11.58 3.75 7.14
C ARG A 96 12.49 2.64 6.62
N LEU A 97 13.76 2.65 7.00
CA LEU A 97 14.74 1.64 6.56
C LEU A 97 14.42 0.23 7.05
N ARG A 98 13.74 0.09 8.20
CA ARG A 98 13.42 -1.21 8.79
C ARG A 98 12.03 -1.73 8.42
N VAL A 99 11.10 -0.82 8.13
CA VAL A 99 9.73 -1.15 7.68
C VAL A 99 9.68 -1.43 6.19
N THR A 100 10.53 -0.76 5.40
CA THR A 100 10.55 -0.90 3.94
C THR A 100 11.85 -1.55 3.46
N SER A 101 11.81 -2.29 2.37
CA SER A 101 13.00 -2.86 1.69
C SER A 101 13.79 -1.80 0.88
N ILE A 102 13.55 -0.52 1.14
CA ILE A 102 14.17 0.60 0.42
C ILE A 102 15.59 0.79 0.97
N LEU A 103 16.59 0.64 0.12
CA LEU A 103 17.98 0.87 0.50
C LEU A 103 18.24 2.35 0.85
N PRO A 104 19.01 2.63 1.92
CA PRO A 104 19.43 3.99 2.22
C PRO A 104 20.34 4.51 1.11
N ASN A 105 20.20 5.80 0.78
CA ASN A 105 21.12 6.46 -0.15
C ASN A 105 22.44 6.77 0.58
N ILE A 106 23.38 5.82 0.52
CA ILE A 106 24.68 5.87 1.22
C ILE A 106 25.54 7.02 0.68
N ASP A 107 25.52 7.27 -0.62
CA ASP A 107 26.32 8.34 -1.26
C ASP A 107 25.95 9.73 -0.74
N LYS A 108 24.64 9.98 -0.55
CA LYS A 108 24.16 11.23 0.04
C LYS A 108 24.59 11.38 1.50
N LEU A 109 24.60 10.27 2.25
CA LEU A 109 25.02 10.25 3.65
C LEU A 109 26.52 10.58 3.78
N VAL A 110 27.36 9.94 2.96
CA VAL A 110 28.81 10.14 2.91
C VAL A 110 29.12 11.61 2.59
N ARG A 111 28.49 12.18 1.57
CA ARG A 111 28.67 13.61 1.21
C ARG A 111 28.29 14.57 2.34
N SER A 112 27.26 14.26 3.13
CA SER A 112 26.84 15.11 4.25
C SER A 112 27.81 15.08 5.44
N GLN A 113 28.58 14.00 5.62
CA GLN A 113 29.58 13.89 6.69
C GLN A 113 30.96 14.42 6.30
N LEU A 114 31.23 14.53 4.99
CA LEU A 114 32.47 15.12 4.46
C LEU A 114 32.47 16.67 4.48
N CYS A 115 31.38 17.32 4.90
CA CYS A 115 31.28 18.78 4.99
C CYS A 115 31.79 19.39 6.31
N GLU A 116 32.38 18.61 7.21
CA GLU A 116 33.18 19.15 8.33
C GLU A 116 34.65 19.20 7.87
N PRO A 117 35.13 20.31 7.26
CA PRO A 117 36.55 20.45 7.01
C PRO A 117 37.23 20.42 8.38
N SER A 118 38.13 19.45 8.58
CA SER A 118 39.06 19.50 9.69
C SER A 118 39.90 20.76 9.52
N THR A 119 39.47 21.85 10.17
CA THR A 119 40.27 23.06 10.32
C THR A 119 41.43 22.70 11.23
N SER A 120 42.48 22.18 10.62
CA SER A 120 43.81 22.16 11.19
C SER A 120 44.39 23.55 10.99
N ARG A 121 44.32 24.38 12.04
CA ARG A 121 45.44 25.22 12.48
C ARG A 121 45.18 25.75 13.89
#